data_AF-A0A0F9FJ88-F1
#
_entry.id   AF-A0A0F9FJ88-F1
#
_cell.length_a   1.000
_cell.length_b   1.000
_cell.length_c   1.000
_cell.angle_alpha   90.00
_cell.angle_beta   90.00
_cell.angle_gamma   90.00
#
_symmetry.space_group_name_H-M   'P 1'
#
loop_
_entity.id
_entity.type
_entity.pdbx_description
1 polymer ?
#
loop_
_entity_poly.entity_id
_entity_poly.type
_entity_poly.pdbx_seq_one_letter_code
_entity_poly.pdbx_strand_id
1 'polypeptide(L)'
;MSNDEKFHAKLEEYRGQPLCGDISKYQHVSRLTNDETEGLLDGDVIVQTKIDGANLTVAWSKEKGYIIASRNGPQSVGGDPKEGFRGAVQYCLGHIGLMTLSKQYILRGEWLVRHSMNYPKEAMQHFYVFDVQRYGDHSYLHPDEYIP
;
A
#
# COMPACT_ATOMS: atom_id res chain seq x y z
N MET A 1 19.65 2.66 -24.58
CA MET A 1 19.44 2.07 -23.26
C MET A 1 19.18 0.58 -23.39
N SER A 2 19.88 -0.23 -22.61
CA SER A 2 19.59 -1.66 -22.40
C SER A 2 18.21 -1.86 -21.76
N ASN A 3 17.73 -3.10 -21.71
CA ASN A 3 16.48 -3.42 -21.01
C ASN A 3 16.57 -3.12 -19.50
N ASP A 4 17.73 -3.39 -18.89
CA ASP A 4 17.99 -3.11 -17.48
C ASP A 4 17.94 -1.60 -17.20
N GLU A 5 18.55 -0.78 -18.05
CA GLU A 5 18.53 0.68 -17.91
C GLU A 5 17.11 1.24 -18.02
N LYS A 6 16.30 0.70 -18.95
CA LYS A 6 14.88 1.07 -19.09
C LYS A 6 14.07 0.64 -17.87
N PHE A 7 14.33 -0.54 -17.32
CA PHE A 7 13.66 -1.04 -16.12
C PHE A 7 13.95 -0.14 -14.92
N HIS A 8 15.22 0.15 -14.64
CA HIS A 8 15.62 1.02 -13.54
C HIS A 8 15.07 2.44 -13.70
N ALA A 9 15.14 3.03 -14.90
CA ALA A 9 14.57 4.35 -15.15
C ALA A 9 13.07 4.40 -14.86
N LYS A 10 12.32 3.36 -15.24
CA LYS A 10 10.88 3.27 -14.99
C LYS A 10 10.56 2.98 -13.52
N LEU A 11 11.38 2.20 -12.84
CA LEU A 11 11.28 1.97 -11.39
C LEU A 11 11.46 3.28 -10.62
N GLU A 12 12.46 4.08 -10.98
CA GLU A 12 12.70 5.41 -10.41
C GLU A 12 11.56 6.38 -10.72
N GLU A 13 11.00 6.36 -11.93
CA GLU A 13 9.82 7.15 -12.28
C GLU A 13 8.63 6.80 -11.36
N TYR A 14 8.34 5.52 -11.14
CA TYR A 14 7.25 5.09 -10.27
C TYR A 14 7.49 5.46 -8.80
N ARG A 15 8.71 5.23 -8.29
CA ARG A 15 9.10 5.61 -6.92
C ARG A 15 9.06 7.12 -6.71
N GLY A 16 9.37 7.89 -7.76
CA GLY A 16 9.35 9.34 -7.75
C GLY A 16 7.96 9.98 -7.76
N GLN A 17 6.87 9.21 -7.83
CA GLN A 17 5.52 9.77 -7.77
C GLN A 17 5.06 9.98 -6.32
N PRO A 18 5.00 11.23 -5.81
CA PRO A 18 4.57 11.47 -4.44
C PRO A 18 3.08 11.17 -4.28
N LEU A 19 2.75 10.45 -3.22
CA LEU A 19 1.40 10.31 -2.69
C LEU A 19 1.11 11.41 -1.67
N CYS A 20 2.02 11.62 -0.71
CA CYS A 20 1.95 12.69 0.28
C CYS A 20 3.32 12.94 0.91
N GLY A 21 3.90 14.13 0.71
CA GLY A 21 5.26 14.41 1.19
C GLY A 21 6.28 13.48 0.54
N ASP A 22 7.07 12.82 1.39
CA ASP A 22 8.06 11.80 1.05
C ASP A 22 7.47 10.40 0.82
N ILE A 23 6.17 10.20 1.06
CA ILE A 23 5.50 8.92 0.82
C ILE A 23 5.16 8.80 -0.66
N SER A 24 5.69 7.78 -1.33
CA SER A 24 5.40 7.46 -2.72
C SER A 24 4.04 6.76 -2.91
N LYS A 25 3.51 6.80 -4.13
CA LYS A 25 2.33 5.99 -4.51
C LYS A 25 2.68 4.50 -4.50
N TYR A 26 1.68 3.66 -4.21
CA TYR A 26 1.85 2.22 -4.37
C TYR A 26 2.04 1.86 -5.85
N GLN A 27 2.94 0.91 -6.11
CA GLN A 27 3.37 0.56 -7.45
C GLN A 27 2.21 0.06 -8.34
N HIS A 28 2.40 0.19 -9.65
CA HIS A 28 1.55 -0.51 -10.61
C HIS A 28 1.90 -2.00 -10.62
N VAL A 29 0.89 -2.87 -10.59
CA VAL A 29 1.06 -4.31 -10.70
C VAL A 29 0.50 -4.74 -12.07
N SER A 30 1.38 -5.21 -12.95
CA SER A 30 0.99 -5.70 -14.28
C SER A 30 0.32 -7.08 -14.20
N ARG A 31 -0.52 -7.39 -15.18
CA ARG A 31 -1.10 -8.73 -15.33
C ARG A 31 -0.03 -9.68 -15.83
N LEU A 32 -0.03 -10.92 -15.33
CA LEU A 32 0.91 -11.98 -15.72
C LEU A 32 0.85 -12.41 -17.20
N THR A 33 -0.11 -11.89 -17.96
CA THR A 33 -0.28 -12.18 -19.39
C THR A 33 0.47 -11.21 -20.29
N ASN A 34 1.14 -10.20 -19.72
CA ASN A 34 1.83 -9.18 -20.50
C ASN A 34 3.27 -9.59 -20.77
N ASP A 35 3.82 -9.18 -21.92
CA ASP A 35 5.22 -9.47 -22.30
C ASP A 35 6.21 -8.96 -21.23
N GLU A 36 5.92 -7.84 -20.56
CA GLU A 36 6.79 -7.32 -19.49
C GLU A 36 6.80 -8.18 -18.21
N THR A 37 5.94 -9.20 -18.13
CA THR A 37 5.84 -10.11 -16.97
C THR A 37 6.44 -11.50 -17.24
N GLU A 38 7.02 -11.70 -18.44
CA GLU A 38 7.72 -12.94 -18.77
C GLU A 38 8.87 -13.20 -17.78
N GLY A 39 8.96 -14.44 -17.27
CA GLY A 39 9.97 -14.85 -16.29
C GLY A 39 9.73 -14.43 -14.84
N LEU A 40 8.68 -13.64 -14.52
CA LEU A 40 8.39 -13.23 -13.13
C LEU A 40 8.04 -14.40 -12.19
N LEU A 41 7.65 -15.55 -12.76
CA LEU A 41 7.32 -16.76 -12.01
C LEU A 41 8.50 -17.73 -11.95
N ASP A 42 9.66 -17.38 -12.49
CA ASP A 42 10.85 -18.21 -12.47
C ASP A 42 11.54 -18.08 -11.11
N GLY A 43 11.25 -19.02 -10.21
CA GLY A 43 11.82 -19.09 -8.87
C GLY A 43 10.77 -19.11 -7.77
N ASP A 44 11.16 -18.69 -6.57
CA ASP A 44 10.26 -18.66 -5.42
C ASP A 44 9.39 -17.40 -5.48
N VAL A 45 8.08 -17.61 -5.44
CA VAL A 45 7.08 -16.54 -5.48
C VAL A 45 6.10 -16.65 -4.33
N ILE A 46 5.62 -15.50 -3.88
CA ILE A 46 4.59 -15.41 -2.86
C ILE A 46 3.26 -15.10 -3.53
N VAL A 47 2.31 -16.02 -3.37
CA VAL A 47 0.96 -15.88 -3.90
C VAL A 47 0.05 -15.37 -2.80
N GLN A 48 -0.48 -14.16 -3.01
CA GLN A 48 -1.45 -13.54 -2.11
C GLN A 48 -2.81 -13.41 -2.79
N THR A 49 -3.89 -13.43 -2.01
CA THR A 49 -5.22 -13.17 -2.54
C THR A 49 -5.35 -11.71 -2.94
N LYS A 50 -5.72 -11.44 -4.20
CA LYS A 50 -6.08 -10.10 -4.62
C LYS A 50 -7.47 -9.75 -4.11
N ILE A 51 -7.53 -8.89 -3.10
CA ILE A 51 -8.78 -8.36 -2.55
C ILE A 51 -9.33 -7.27 -3.50
N ASP A 52 -10.64 -7.25 -3.69
CA ASP A 52 -11.35 -6.24 -4.47
C ASP A 52 -12.01 -5.23 -3.53
N GLY A 53 -11.27 -4.15 -3.23
CA GLY A 53 -11.73 -3.06 -2.38
C GLY A 53 -11.16 -1.74 -2.88
N ALA A 54 -10.71 -0.91 -1.94
CA ALA A 54 -10.03 0.33 -2.25
C ALA A 54 -8.62 0.34 -1.65
N ASN A 55 -7.61 0.58 -2.49
CA ASN A 55 -6.23 0.70 -2.04
C ASN A 55 -6.11 1.78 -0.95
N LEU A 56 -5.44 1.41 0.14
CA LEU A 56 -5.22 2.26 1.30
C LEU A 56 -3.75 2.17 1.74
N THR A 57 -3.18 3.33 2.04
CA THR A 57 -1.86 3.49 2.65
C THR A 57 -2.00 4.11 4.03
N VAL A 58 -1.33 3.53 5.03
CA VAL A 58 -1.24 4.08 6.39
C VAL A 58 0.24 4.28 6.73
N ALA A 59 0.58 5.50 7.10
CA ALA A 59 1.95 5.97 7.26
C ALA A 59 2.02 7.03 8.38
N TRP A 60 3.23 7.34 8.83
CA TRP A 60 3.57 8.49 9.64
C TRP A 60 4.86 9.14 9.16
N SER A 61 4.91 10.46 9.06
CA SER A 61 6.17 11.18 8.86
C SER A 61 6.35 12.28 9.90
N LYS A 62 7.61 12.66 10.17
CA LYS A 62 7.92 13.74 11.13
C LYS A 62 7.27 15.06 10.73
N GLU A 63 7.20 15.37 9.44
CA GLU A 63 6.68 16.64 8.93
C GLU A 63 5.16 16.68 8.84
N LYS A 64 4.51 15.54 8.57
CA LYS A 64 3.07 15.48 8.27
C LYS A 64 2.24 14.76 9.33
N GLY A 65 2.87 14.13 10.32
CA GLY A 65 2.18 13.27 11.28
C GLY A 65 1.62 12.03 10.62
N TYR A 66 0.47 11.53 11.09
CA TYR A 66 -0.19 10.39 10.48
C TYR A 66 -0.74 10.74 9.09
N ILE A 67 -0.52 9.83 8.15
CA ILE A 67 -0.96 9.93 6.77
C ILE A 67 -1.81 8.69 6.47
N ILE A 68 -3.05 8.93 6.07
CA ILE A 68 -3.96 7.90 5.58
C ILE A 68 -4.35 8.30 4.17
N ALA A 69 -4.05 7.48 3.17
CA ALA A 69 -4.14 7.87 1.77
C ALA A 69 -4.78 6.77 0.92
N SER A 70 -5.58 7.17 -0.07
CA SER A 70 -6.01 6.27 -1.14
C SER A 70 -4.91 6.15 -2.19
N ARG A 71 -5.14 5.39 -3.27
CA ARG A 71 -4.20 5.32 -4.41
C ARG A 71 -3.85 6.70 -5.00
N ASN A 72 -4.80 7.62 -4.98
CA ASN A 72 -4.71 8.87 -5.73
C ASN A 72 -4.33 10.09 -4.87
N GLY A 73 -4.30 9.96 -3.55
CA GLY A 73 -3.94 11.06 -2.67
C GLY A 73 -4.32 10.87 -1.20
N PRO A 74 -3.83 11.76 -0.33
CA PRO A 74 -4.13 11.72 1.09
C PRO A 74 -5.63 11.92 1.34
N GLN A 75 -6.16 11.13 2.26
CA GLN A 75 -7.51 11.25 2.81
C GLN A 75 -7.48 11.89 4.20
N SER A 76 -6.37 11.69 4.94
CA SER A 76 -6.09 12.39 6.18
C SER A 76 -4.58 12.63 6.33
N VAL A 77 -4.24 13.83 6.80
CA VAL A 77 -2.86 14.26 7.09
C VAL A 77 -2.85 14.90 8.48
N GLY A 78 -1.88 14.54 9.32
CA GLY A 78 -1.80 14.99 10.71
C GLY A 78 -2.85 14.34 11.63
N GLY A 79 -3.72 13.48 11.10
CA GLY A 79 -4.87 12.92 11.82
C GLY A 79 -6.21 13.62 11.52
N ASP A 80 -6.23 14.60 10.62
CA ASP A 80 -7.43 15.32 10.15
C ASP A 80 -7.73 15.02 8.68
N PRO A 81 -8.98 15.08 8.20
CA PRO A 81 -10.24 14.98 8.94
C PRO A 81 -10.57 13.52 9.30
N LYS A 82 -11.28 13.29 10.40
CA LYS A 82 -11.66 11.93 10.88
C LYS A 82 -12.75 11.24 10.07
N GLU A 83 -13.51 12.00 9.29
CA GLU A 83 -14.67 11.52 8.53
C GLU A 83 -14.37 11.54 7.03
N GLY A 84 -14.38 10.37 6.41
CA GLY A 84 -14.07 10.24 4.99
C GLY A 84 -13.73 8.82 4.59
N PHE A 85 -13.66 8.60 3.27
CA PHE A 85 -13.23 7.35 2.66
C PHE A 85 -13.92 6.09 3.23
N ARG A 86 -15.25 6.15 3.34
CA ARG A 86 -16.11 5.04 3.81
C ARG A 86 -15.68 4.47 5.16
N GLY A 87 -15.21 5.32 6.08
CA GLY A 87 -14.82 4.93 7.44
C GLY A 87 -13.38 4.46 7.60
N ALA A 88 -12.60 4.38 6.52
CA ALA A 88 -11.21 3.92 6.57
C ALA A 88 -10.34 4.77 7.51
N VAL A 89 -10.54 6.09 7.50
CA VAL A 89 -9.75 7.01 8.32
C VAL A 89 -10.00 6.77 9.81
N GLN A 90 -11.28 6.75 10.21
CA GLN A 90 -11.67 6.47 11.59
C GLN A 90 -11.18 5.10 12.05
N TYR A 91 -11.32 4.07 11.21
CA TYR A 91 -10.82 2.72 11.49
C TYR A 91 -9.31 2.75 11.78
N CYS A 92 -8.51 3.36 10.90
CA CYS A 92 -7.05 3.39 11.06
C CYS A 92 -6.62 4.17 12.30
N LEU A 93 -7.14 5.39 12.49
CA LEU A 93 -6.79 6.22 13.65
C LEU A 93 -7.21 5.59 14.98
N GLY A 94 -8.30 4.80 14.98
CA GLY A 94 -8.75 4.05 16.14
C GLY A 94 -7.98 2.75 16.41
N HIS A 95 -7.17 2.28 15.46
CA HIS A 95 -6.47 1.01 15.56
C HIS A 95 -5.03 1.19 16.05
N ILE A 96 -4.80 0.94 17.34
CA ILE A 96 -3.49 1.15 18.00
C ILE A 96 -2.34 0.41 17.28
N GLY A 97 -2.58 -0.83 16.85
CA GLY A 97 -1.59 -1.61 16.09
C GLY A 97 -1.13 -0.91 14.80
N LEU A 98 -2.07 -0.46 13.96
CA LEU A 98 -1.76 0.27 12.72
C LEU A 98 -1.00 1.57 13.01
N MET A 99 -1.45 2.36 13.99
CA MET A 99 -0.79 3.62 14.37
C MET A 99 0.60 3.42 14.96
N THR A 100 0.85 2.28 15.60
CA THR A 100 2.17 1.95 16.16
C THR A 100 3.11 1.49 15.06
N LEU A 101 2.68 0.55 14.22
CA LEU A 101 3.47 0.04 13.10
C LEU A 101 3.73 1.12 12.05
N SER A 102 2.78 2.02 11.79
CA SER A 102 2.93 3.07 10.79
C SER A 102 4.00 4.12 11.13
N LYS A 103 4.49 4.16 12.38
CA LYS A 103 5.63 5.00 12.78
C LYS A 103 6.97 4.44 12.33
N GLN A 104 7.03 3.14 12.05
CA GLN A 104 8.25 2.44 11.64
C GLN A 104 8.21 2.02 10.18
N TYR A 105 7.00 1.84 9.64
CA TYR A 105 6.77 1.31 8.30
C TYR A 105 5.67 2.05 7.56
N ILE A 106 5.70 1.97 6.24
CA ILE A 106 4.57 2.36 5.39
C ILE A 106 3.73 1.10 5.16
N LEU A 107 2.50 1.10 5.64
CA LEU A 107 1.58 -0.02 5.50
C LEU A 107 0.77 0.14 4.22
N ARG A 108 0.81 -0.86 3.34
CA ARG A 108 0.05 -0.89 2.08
C ARG A 108 -0.96 -2.02 2.15
N GLY A 109 -2.21 -1.71 1.83
CA GLY A 109 -3.26 -2.69 1.91
C GLY A 109 -4.51 -2.31 1.16
N GLU A 110 -5.54 -3.11 1.39
CA GLU A 110 -6.86 -2.92 0.82
C GLU A 110 -7.86 -2.61 1.93
N TRP A 111 -8.55 -1.47 1.81
CA TRP A 111 -9.73 -1.19 2.59
C TRP A 111 -10.92 -1.94 1.98
N LEU A 112 -11.43 -2.94 2.70
CA LEU A 112 -12.48 -3.79 2.14
C LEU A 112 -13.84 -3.12 2.22
N VAL A 113 -14.25 -2.54 1.10
CA VAL A 113 -15.57 -1.93 0.89
C VAL A 113 -16.18 -2.48 -0.38
N ARG A 114 -17.50 -2.35 -0.50
CA ARG A 114 -18.24 -2.92 -1.64
C ARG A 114 -17.72 -2.36 -2.96
N HIS A 115 -17.19 -3.26 -3.78
CA HIS A 115 -16.78 -3.04 -5.18
C HIS A 115 -17.51 -4.04 -6.09
N SER A 116 -16.79 -4.82 -6.89
CA SER A 116 -17.33 -5.77 -7.86
C SER A 116 -17.58 -7.14 -7.23
N MET A 117 -16.72 -7.57 -6.30
CA MET A 117 -16.84 -8.84 -5.59
C MET A 117 -17.70 -8.70 -4.33
N ASN A 118 -18.42 -9.78 -3.98
CA ASN A 118 -19.15 -9.88 -2.73
C ASN A 118 -18.31 -10.63 -1.71
N TYR A 119 -18.19 -10.05 -0.51
CA TYR A 119 -17.54 -10.67 0.63
C TYR A 119 -18.53 -10.82 1.79
N PRO A 120 -18.27 -11.74 2.75
CA PRO A 120 -19.04 -11.84 3.97
C PRO A 120 -19.05 -10.50 4.72
N LYS A 121 -20.18 -10.15 5.35
CA LYS A 121 -20.38 -8.82 5.96
C LYS A 121 -19.34 -8.55 7.06
N GLU A 122 -18.96 -9.60 7.78
CA GLU A 122 -17.96 -9.60 8.85
C GLU A 122 -16.53 -9.30 8.36
N ALA A 123 -16.22 -9.56 7.10
CA ALA A 123 -14.93 -9.20 6.49
C ALA A 123 -14.90 -7.74 6.02
N MET A 124 -16.07 -7.12 5.81
CA MET A 124 -16.16 -5.75 5.33
C MET A 124 -15.64 -4.74 6.37
N GLN A 125 -15.22 -3.57 5.92
CA GLN A 125 -14.74 -2.46 6.76
C GLN A 125 -13.53 -2.84 7.62
N HIS A 126 -12.65 -3.66 7.07
CA HIS A 126 -11.34 -4.01 7.63
C HIS A 126 -10.24 -3.59 6.65
N PHE A 127 -9.07 -3.26 7.20
CA PHE A 127 -7.87 -2.97 6.41
C PHE A 127 -6.99 -4.20 6.35
N TYR A 128 -6.86 -4.77 5.15
CA TYR A 128 -6.04 -5.95 4.90
C TYR A 128 -4.69 -5.51 4.34
N VAL A 129 -3.66 -5.52 5.18
CA VAL A 129 -2.28 -5.22 4.78
C VAL A 129 -1.76 -6.36 3.91
N PHE A 130 -1.22 -6.02 2.73
CA PHE A 130 -0.58 -6.99 1.83
C PHE A 130 0.94 -6.75 1.70
N ASP A 131 1.38 -5.49 1.87
CA ASP A 131 2.78 -5.09 1.77
C ASP A 131 3.16 -4.12 2.90
N VAL A 132 4.40 -4.21 3.34
CA VAL A 132 5.01 -3.31 4.32
C VAL A 132 6.30 -2.76 3.74
N GLN A 133 6.50 -1.44 3.79
CA GLN A 133 7.72 -0.80 3.30
C GLN A 133 8.50 -0.12 4.41
N ARG A 134 9.83 -0.09 4.27
CA ARG A 134 10.72 0.71 5.12
C ARG A 134 10.65 2.19 4.75
N TYR A 135 10.75 3.06 5.74
CA TYR A 135 10.78 4.50 5.50
C TYR A 135 12.05 4.99 4.79
N GLY A 136 13.20 4.42 5.13
CA GLY A 136 14.49 4.98 4.70
C GLY A 136 14.74 4.86 3.19
N ASP A 137 14.42 3.70 2.62
CA ASP A 137 14.74 3.36 1.23
C ASP A 137 13.51 2.90 0.41
N HIS A 138 12.32 2.92 1.02
CA HIS A 138 11.07 2.43 0.43
C HIS A 138 11.13 0.97 -0.04
N SER A 139 12.09 0.18 0.47
CA SER A 139 12.16 -1.26 0.22
C SER A 139 10.96 -1.97 0.82
N TYR A 140 10.48 -3.00 0.13
CA TYR A 140 9.46 -3.89 0.66
C TYR A 140 10.10 -4.89 1.63
N LEU A 141 9.39 -5.13 2.72
CA LEU A 141 9.70 -6.20 3.65
C LEU A 141 9.32 -7.56 3.06
N HIS A 142 10.14 -8.59 3.28
CA HIS A 142 9.72 -9.94 2.93
C HIS A 142 8.60 -10.38 3.90
N PRO A 143 7.53 -11.05 3.43
CA PRO A 143 6.44 -11.50 4.29
C PRO A 143 6.87 -12.28 5.53
N ASP A 144 7.88 -13.15 5.44
CA ASP A 144 8.42 -13.88 6.59
C ASP A 144 8.99 -12.99 7.71
N GLU A 145 9.28 -11.71 7.43
CA GLU A 145 9.75 -10.76 8.45
C GLU A 145 8.62 -10.14 9.27
N TYR A 146 7.35 -10.24 8.81
CA TYR A 146 6.21 -9.59 9.48
C TYR A 146 4.91 -10.40 9.53
N ILE A 147 4.85 -11.54 8.86
CA ILE A 147 3.82 -12.56 9.09
C ILE A 147 4.30 -13.39 10.29
N PRO A 148 3.59 -13.36 11.44
CA PRO A 148 3.95 -14.15 12.61
C PRO A 148 3.80 -15.66 12.40
#